data_AF-X0QE25-F1
#
_entry.id   AF-X0QE25-F1
#
_cell.length_a   1.000
_cell.length_b   1.000
_cell.length_c   1.000
_cell.angle_alpha   90.00
_cell.angle_beta   90.00
_cell.angle_gamma   90.00
#
_symmetry.space_group_name_H-M   'P 1'
#
loop_
_entity.id
_entity.type
_entity.pdbx_description
1 polymer ?
#
loop_
_entity_poly.entity_id
_entity_poly.type
_entity_poly.pdbx_seq_one_letter_code
_entity_poly.pdbx_strand_id
1 'polypeptide(L)'
;MNQLSLVIILLAALVIPLTMARFKVTFLPTAVVEIIVGVVLGPSLLNLIHMNSTLDLLQNVGVIVLLFLSGMEIDFSLFKRRSTRLSPLEEKDQQNAPKYSVLTIAVMSYLSIMIMSVVMGML
;
A
#
# COMPACT_ATOMS: atom_id res chain seq x y z
N MET A 1 35.97 1.47 -2.89
CA MET A 1 34.80 2.36 -3.02
C MET A 1 33.46 1.63 -2.90
N ASN A 2 33.36 0.32 -3.15
CA ASN A 2 32.08 -0.42 -3.10
C ASN A 2 31.37 -0.49 -1.74
N GLN A 3 32.05 -0.41 -0.59
CA GLN A 3 31.41 -0.60 0.73
C GLN A 3 30.87 0.69 1.37
N LEU A 4 31.24 1.86 0.84
CA LEU A 4 30.78 3.16 1.36
C LEU A 4 29.26 3.30 1.23
N SER A 5 28.67 2.82 0.13
CA SER A 5 27.21 2.77 -0.08
C SER A 5 26.49 2.08 1.09
N LEU A 6 27.01 0.93 1.55
CA LEU A 6 26.40 0.19 2.66
C LEU A 6 26.47 0.98 3.96
N VAL A 7 27.63 1.56 4.27
CA VAL A 7 27.82 2.35 5.49
C VAL A 7 26.88 3.56 5.49
N ILE A 8 26.77 4.25 4.36
CA ILE A 8 25.86 5.40 4.22
C ILE A 8 24.41 4.98 4.41
N ILE A 9 23.97 3.87 3.78
CA ILE A 9 22.59 3.38 3.94
C ILE A 9 22.31 2.96 5.37
N LEU A 10 23.21 2.20 6.01
CA LEU A 10 23.03 1.75 7.38
C LEU A 10 22.99 2.92 8.36
N LEU A 11 23.86 3.92 8.17
CA LEU A 11 23.81 5.16 8.94
C LEU A 11 22.51 5.92 8.69
N ALA A 12 22.07 6.05 7.44
CA ALA A 12 20.82 6.73 7.11
C ALA A 12 19.63 6.02 7.77
N ALA A 13 19.53 4.69 7.65
CA ALA A 13 18.48 3.88 8.27
C ALA A 13 18.46 3.98 9.81
N LEU A 14 19.59 4.29 10.45
CA LEU A 14 19.64 4.56 11.89
C LEU A 14 19.28 6.01 12.23
N VAL A 15 19.84 6.97 11.50
CA VAL A 15 19.77 8.41 11.79
C VAL A 15 18.38 8.96 11.47
N ILE A 16 17.75 8.54 10.38
CA ILE A 16 16.42 9.02 9.97
C ILE A 16 15.36 8.77 11.04
N PRO A 17 15.12 7.53 11.53
CA PRO A 17 14.11 7.30 12.56
C PRO A 17 14.44 8.04 13.86
N LEU A 18 15.72 8.10 14.24
CA LEU A 18 16.16 8.79 15.45
C LEU A 18 15.92 10.31 15.37
N THR A 19 16.25 10.92 14.23
CA THR A 19 16.02 12.36 14.00
C THR A 19 14.53 12.67 13.94
N MET A 20 13.73 11.85 13.23
CA MET A 20 12.28 12.02 13.19
C MET A 20 11.65 11.93 14.58
N ALA A 21 12.09 10.97 15.41
CA ALA A 21 11.64 10.87 16.79
C ALA A 21 12.06 12.09 17.63
N ARG A 22 13.30 12.57 17.45
CA ARG A 22 13.83 13.74 18.19
C ARG A 22 13.13 15.05 17.86
N PHE A 23 12.74 15.23 16.59
CA PHE A 23 12.04 16.41 16.09
C PHE A 23 10.52 16.26 16.08
N LYS A 24 9.98 15.12 16.53
CA LYS A 24 8.54 14.80 16.58
C LYS A 24 7.84 15.00 15.23
N VAL A 25 8.47 14.56 14.15
CA VAL A 25 7.90 14.65 12.80
C VAL A 25 6.82 13.58 12.66
N THR A 26 5.55 14.00 12.57
CA THR A 26 4.39 13.08 12.50
C THR A 26 3.66 13.11 11.15
N PHE A 27 4.06 14.00 10.24
CA PHE A 27 3.35 14.19 8.96
C PHE A 27 3.44 12.96 8.04
N LEU A 28 4.55 12.22 8.07
CA LEU A 28 4.81 11.06 7.23
C LEU A 28 5.24 9.86 8.09
N PRO A 29 4.84 8.62 7.75
CA PRO A 29 5.38 7.43 8.38
C PRO A 29 6.89 7.34 8.18
N THR A 30 7.62 6.86 9.19
CA THR A 30 9.08 6.79 9.18
C THR A 30 9.63 6.01 7.98
N ALA A 31 9.03 4.87 7.65
CA ALA A 31 9.43 4.05 6.50
C ALA A 31 9.31 4.80 5.16
N VAL A 32 8.31 5.68 5.00
CA VAL A 32 8.15 6.49 3.79
C VAL A 32 9.29 7.50 3.67
N VAL A 33 9.70 8.11 4.78
CA VAL A 33 10.82 9.06 4.81
C VAL A 33 12.15 8.34 4.51
N GLU A 34 12.36 7.14 5.04
CA GLU A 34 13.53 6.32 4.73
C GLU A 34 13.65 6.02 3.23
N ILE A 35 12.54 5.68 2.56
CA ILE A 35 12.51 5.48 1.11
C ILE A 35 12.85 6.77 0.36
N ILE A 36 12.25 7.91 0.75
CA ILE A 36 12.52 9.21 0.12
C ILE A 36 14.00 9.56 0.23
N VAL A 37 14.60 9.41 1.41
CA VAL A 37 16.03 9.68 1.61
C VAL A 37 16.88 8.71 0.79
N GLY A 38 16.50 7.44 0.70
CA GLY A 38 17.17 6.46 -0.18
C GLY A 38 17.15 6.89 -1.65
N VAL A 39 16.02 7.38 -2.16
CA VAL A 39 15.88 7.91 -3.53
C VAL A 39 16.74 9.16 -3.74
N VAL A 40 16.78 10.06 -2.75
CA VAL A 40 17.60 11.28 -2.78
C VAL A 40 19.09 10.96 -2.81
N LEU A 41 19.55 10.04 -1.97
CA LEU A 41 20.95 9.65 -1.89
C LEU A 41 21.39 8.72 -3.04
N GLY A 42 20.44 8.05 -3.68
CA GLY A 42 20.65 7.15 -4.80
C GLY A 42 21.04 7.84 -6.11
N PRO A 43 21.19 7.06 -7.19
CA PRO A 43 21.62 7.55 -8.51
C PRO A 43 20.63 8.52 -9.16
N SER A 44 19.36 8.49 -8.74
CA SER A 44 18.30 9.32 -9.30
C SER A 44 18.51 10.83 -9.03
N LEU A 45 19.22 11.20 -7.96
CA LEU A 45 19.35 12.59 -7.52
C LEU A 45 20.81 12.94 -7.21
N LEU A 46 21.36 12.48 -6.08
CA LEU A 46 22.71 12.89 -5.64
C LEU A 46 23.83 11.95 -6.13
N ASN A 47 23.48 10.75 -6.62
CA ASN A 47 24.42 9.75 -7.11
C ASN A 47 25.54 9.38 -6.12
N LEU A 48 25.24 9.43 -4.82
CA LEU A 48 26.19 9.10 -3.75
C LEU A 48 26.26 7.59 -3.51
N ILE A 49 25.13 6.91 -3.69
CA ILE A 49 24.98 5.49 -3.43
C ILE A 49 24.80 4.76 -4.75
N HIS A 50 25.60 3.72 -4.94
CA HIS A 50 25.49 2.80 -6.08
C HIS A 50 25.17 1.39 -5.59
N MET A 51 24.34 0.70 -6.38
CA MET A 51 23.96 -0.68 -6.09
C MET A 51 25.16 -1.61 -6.26
N ASN A 52 25.36 -2.50 -5.29
CA ASN A 52 26.40 -3.53 -5.32
C ASN A 52 25.78 -4.89 -4.93
N SER A 53 26.53 -5.97 -5.13
CA SER A 53 26.04 -7.34 -4.84
C SER A 53 25.58 -7.54 -3.40
N THR A 54 26.17 -6.84 -2.44
CA THR A 54 25.79 -6.92 -1.02
C THR A 54 24.51 -6.15 -0.71
N LEU A 55 24.32 -4.96 -1.28
CA LEU A 55 23.07 -4.22 -1.17
C LEU A 55 21.93 -5.02 -1.80
N ASP A 56 22.18 -5.67 -2.93
CA ASP A 56 21.17 -6.48 -3.63
C ASP A 56 20.73 -7.67 -2.79
N LEU A 57 21.69 -8.37 -2.18
CA LEU A 57 21.41 -9.41 -1.21
C LEU A 57 20.60 -8.86 -0.02
N LEU A 58 21.01 -7.71 0.54
CA LEU A 58 20.35 -7.12 1.70
C LEU A 58 18.92 -6.67 1.39
N GLN A 59 18.69 -6.11 0.19
CA GLN A 59 17.35 -5.76 -0.30
C GLN A 59 16.47 -7.00 -0.38
N ASN A 60 16.96 -8.07 -1.03
CA ASN A 60 16.19 -9.29 -1.21
C ASN A 60 15.86 -9.96 0.13
N VAL A 61 16.87 -10.10 1.01
CA VAL A 61 16.68 -10.65 2.36
C VAL A 61 15.74 -9.78 3.17
N GLY A 62 15.92 -8.45 3.18
CA GLY A 62 15.10 -7.52 3.93
C GLY A 62 13.63 -7.57 3.50
N VAL A 63 13.36 -7.54 2.20
CA VAL A 63 12.00 -7.66 1.66
C VAL A 63 11.38 -9.01 2.02
N ILE A 64 12.12 -10.12 1.88
CA ILE A 64 11.63 -11.45 2.25
C ILE A 64 11.30 -11.50 3.75
N VAL A 65 12.15 -10.98 4.62
CA VAL A 65 11.92 -10.92 6.06
C VAL A 65 10.68 -10.09 6.40
N LEU A 66 10.52 -8.92 5.77
CA LEU A 66 9.33 -8.07 5.99
C LEU A 66 8.04 -8.75 5.53
N LEU A 67 8.05 -9.38 4.36
CA LEU A 67 6.91 -10.14 3.85
C LEU A 67 6.60 -11.36 4.73
N PHE A 68 7.63 -12.02 5.26
CA PHE A 68 7.47 -13.13 6.18
C PHE A 68 6.87 -12.70 7.52
N LEU A 69 7.39 -11.62 8.13
CA LEU A 69 6.82 -11.03 9.35
C LEU A 69 5.36 -10.63 9.14
N SER A 70 5.06 -9.98 8.02
CA SER A 70 3.69 -9.65 7.63
C SER A 70 2.82 -10.90 7.53
N GLY A 71 3.31 -11.95 6.87
CA GLY A 71 2.62 -13.24 6.74
C GLY A 71 2.31 -13.93 8.07
N MET A 72 3.18 -13.79 9.08
CA MET A 72 2.95 -14.33 10.42
C MET A 72 1.89 -13.54 11.21
N GLU A 73 1.71 -12.25 10.92
CA GLU A 73 0.73 -11.39 11.57
C GLU A 73 -0.68 -11.50 10.96
N ILE A 74 -0.83 -12.15 9.79
CA ILE A 74 -2.12 -12.30 9.12
C ILE A 74 -3.05 -13.25 9.89
N ASP A 75 -4.19 -12.73 10.35
CA ASP A 75 -5.29 -13.55 10.87
C ASP A 75 -6.18 -14.11 9.74
N PHE A 76 -6.00 -15.41 9.45
CA PHE A 76 -6.80 -16.12 8.45
C PHE A 76 -8.29 -16.23 8.81
N SER A 77 -8.67 -15.99 10.06
CA SER A 77 -10.07 -15.98 10.49
C SER A 77 -10.88 -14.87 9.80
N LEU A 78 -10.23 -13.76 9.44
CA LEU A 78 -10.83 -12.63 8.72
C LEU A 78 -11.19 -12.98 7.28
N PHE A 79 -10.51 -13.95 6.68
CA PHE A 79 -10.82 -14.46 5.33
C PHE A 79 -11.99 -15.44 5.34
N LYS A 80 -12.41 -15.92 6.52
CA LYS A 80 -13.56 -16.81 6.64
C LYS A 80 -14.83 -16.00 6.35
N ARG A 81 -15.59 -16.44 5.35
CA ARG A 81 -16.89 -15.85 5.00
C ARG A 81 -17.76 -15.78 6.26
N ARG A 82 -18.08 -14.56 6.70
CA ARG A 82 -18.99 -14.33 7.82
C ARG A 82 -20.35 -14.90 7.41
N SER A 83 -20.70 -16.06 7.97
CA SER A 83 -22.07 -16.56 7.93
C SER A 83 -22.89 -15.61 8.78
N THR A 84 -23.56 -14.67 8.12
CA THR A 84 -24.52 -13.77 8.74
C THR A 84 -25.65 -14.62 9.32
N ARG A 85 -25.52 -15.04 10.59
CA ARG A 85 -26.71 -15.30 11.39
C ARG A 85 -27.27 -13.93 11.72
N LEU A 86 -28.29 -13.56 10.96
CA LEU A 86 -29.01 -12.33 11.10
C LEU A 86 -29.58 -12.25 12.51
N SER A 87 -29.38 -11.11 13.16
CA SER A 87 -30.17 -10.75 14.33
C SER A 87 -31.64 -10.63 13.92
N PRO A 88 -32.63 -10.98 14.77
CA PRO A 88 -34.05 -10.79 14.47
C PRO A 88 -34.44 -9.35 14.11
N LEU A 89 -33.57 -8.37 14.41
CA LEU A 89 -33.73 -6.96 14.06
C LEU A 89 -33.32 -6.66 12.61
N GLU A 90 -32.37 -7.40 12.03
CA GLU A 90 -31.90 -7.23 10.65
C GLU A 90 -32.85 -7.89 9.62
N GLU A 91 -33.64 -8.88 10.04
CA GLU A 91 -34.69 -9.49 9.19
C GLU A 91 -35.82 -8.49 8.86
N LYS A 92 -36.16 -7.60 9.79
CA LYS A 92 -37.18 -6.55 9.57
C LYS A 92 -36.68 -5.44 8.65
N ASP A 93 -35.38 -5.14 8.67
CA ASP A 93 -34.75 -4.17 7.79
C ASP A 93 -34.52 -4.74 6.37
N GLN A 94 -34.25 -6.04 6.26
CA GLN A 94 -34.16 -6.74 4.96
C GLN A 94 -35.49 -6.81 4.21
N GLN A 95 -36.62 -6.80 4.92
CA GLN A 95 -37.93 -6.69 4.28
C GLN A 95 -38.10 -5.36 3.51
N ASN A 96 -37.34 -4.33 3.91
CA ASN A 96 -37.29 -3.02 3.28
C ASN A 96 -36.01 -2.79 2.47
N ALA A 97 -35.17 -3.83 2.27
CA ALA A 97 -33.96 -3.69 1.48
C ALA A 97 -34.33 -3.43 0.01
N PRO A 98 -33.68 -2.44 -0.64
CA PRO A 98 -33.92 -2.15 -2.03
C PRO A 98 -33.63 -3.40 -2.88
N LYS A 99 -34.65 -3.84 -3.62
CA LYS A 99 -34.63 -5.04 -4.47
C LYS A 99 -33.57 -4.99 -5.59
N TYR A 100 -32.94 -3.84 -5.80
CA TYR A 100 -31.88 -3.63 -6.78
C TYR A 100 -30.54 -3.46 -6.08
N SER A 101 -29.58 -4.32 -6.46
CA SER A 101 -28.20 -4.20 -6.00
C SER A 101 -27.59 -2.89 -6.49
N VAL A 102 -26.89 -2.19 -5.59
CA VAL A 102 -26.11 -0.97 -5.90
C VAL A 102 -25.15 -1.17 -7.07
N LEU A 103 -24.60 -2.38 -7.23
CA LEU A 103 -23.75 -2.73 -8.37
C LEU A 103 -24.54 -2.77 -9.69
N THR A 104 -25.76 -3.32 -9.68
CA THR A 104 -26.63 -3.37 -10.86
C THR A 104 -26.99 -1.97 -11.32
N ILE A 105 -27.32 -1.07 -10.38
CA ILE A 105 -27.63 0.34 -10.71
C ILE A 105 -26.39 1.04 -11.29
N ALA A 106 -25.21 0.83 -10.69
CA ALA A 106 -23.95 1.40 -11.17
C ALA A 106 -23.62 0.93 -12.60
N VAL A 107 -23.69 -0.38 -12.86
CA VAL A 107 -23.43 -0.96 -14.19
C VAL A 107 -24.42 -0.43 -15.22
N MET A 108 -25.71 -0.38 -14.88
CA MET A 108 -26.74 0.18 -15.76
C MET A 108 -26.49 1.65 -16.11
N SER A 109 -26.12 2.46 -15.12
CA SER A 109 -25.83 3.89 -15.32
C SER A 109 -24.61 4.12 -16.20
N TYR A 110 -23.54 3.33 -15.99
CA TYR A 110 -22.31 3.43 -16.76
C TYR A 110 -22.52 3.00 -18.23
N LEU A 111 -23.25 1.89 -18.44
CA LEU A 111 -23.58 1.43 -19.80
C LEU A 111 -24.42 2.46 -20.56
N SER A 112 -25.38 3.09 -19.89
CA SER A 112 -26.20 4.15 -20.50
C SER A 112 -25.36 5.35 -20.95
N ILE A 113 -24.43 5.80 -20.10
CA ILE A 113 -23.51 6.91 -20.42
C ILE A 113 -22.59 6.53 -21.59
N MET A 114 -22.03 5.31 -21.56
CA MET A 114 -21.15 4.81 -22.62
C MET A 114 -21.87 4.78 -23.98
N ILE A 115 -23.09 4.25 -24.03
CA ILE A 115 -23.90 4.20 -25.25
C ILE A 115 -24.19 5.61 -25.77
N MET A 116 -24.62 6.53 -24.89
CA MET A 116 -24.91 7.91 -25.28
C MET A 116 -23.67 8.63 -25.83
N SER A 117 -22.51 8.39 -25.23
CA SER A 117 -21.23 8.95 -25.71
C SER A 117 -20.85 8.45 -27.10
N VAL A 118 -21.08 7.17 -27.40
CA VAL A 118 -20.75 6.59 -28.72
C VAL A 118 -21.70 7.14 -29.79
N VAL A 119 -23.01 7.24 -29.49
CA VAL A 119 -24.00 7.80 -30.42
C VAL A 119 -23.69 9.25 -30.76
N MET A 120 -23.37 10.08 -29.76
CA MET A 120 -22.94 11.46 -29.97
C MET A 120 -21.63 11.58 -30.74
N GLY A 121 -20.70 10.63 -30.58
CA GLY A 121 -19.44 10.62 -31.33
C GLY A 121 -19.55 10.16 -32.78
N MET A 122 -20.68 9.54 -33.17
CA MET A 122 -20.95 9.07 -34.52
C MET A 122 -21.84 10.01 -35.35
N LEU A 123 -22.49 10.99 -34.70
CA LEU A 123 -23.26 12.08 -35.32
C LEU A 123 -22.35 13.25 -35.69
#